data_AF-A0A2R6J1F2-F1
#
_entry.id   AF-A0A2R6J1F2-F1
#
_cell.length_a   1.000
_cell.length_b   1.000
_cell.length_c   1.000
_cell.angle_alpha   90.00
_cell.angle_beta   90.00
_cell.angle_gamma   90.00
#
_symmetry.space_group_name_H-M   'P 1'
#
loop_
_entity.id
_entity.type
_entity.pdbx_description
1 polymer ?
#
loop_
_entity_poly.entity_id
_entity_poly.type
_entity_poly.pdbx_seq_one_letter_code
_entity_poly.pdbx_strand_id
1 'polypeptide(L)'
;MDDRRLRDRAVTTHWEPPAHGLEEAMWTARDPETGCTGIGRVEAEAYGNLAAAVHQHEAEGSSVGYTKYPGTLRRTPMGKPGEDESTGLIDWLAGAFRRD
;
A
#
# COMPACT_ATOMS: atom_id res chain seq x y z
N MET A 1 -14.25 -2.66 -11.85
CA MET A 1 -12.90 -3.23 -11.82
C MET A 1 -12.99 -4.72 -12.14
N ASP A 2 -12.07 -5.25 -12.94
CA ASP A 2 -11.90 -6.70 -13.12
C ASP A 2 -10.78 -7.16 -12.17
N ASP A 3 -11.15 -7.80 -11.06
CA ASP A 3 -10.24 -8.18 -9.98
C ASP A 3 -9.07 -9.05 -10.44
N ARG A 4 -9.24 -9.82 -11.52
CA ARG A 4 -8.16 -10.66 -12.08
C ARG A 4 -7.09 -9.80 -12.74
N ARG A 5 -7.51 -8.77 -13.48
CA ARG A 5 -6.57 -7.81 -14.10
C ARG A 5 -5.79 -7.02 -13.06
N LEU A 6 -6.41 -6.70 -11.92
CA LEU A 6 -5.70 -6.04 -10.82
C LEU A 6 -4.62 -6.95 -10.22
N ARG A 7 -4.92 -8.24 -10.02
CA ARG A 7 -3.94 -9.20 -9.51
C ARG A 7 -2.77 -9.42 -10.46
N ASP A 8 -3.04 -9.50 -11.77
CA ASP A 8 -2.00 -9.72 -12.77
C ASP A 8 -0.99 -8.57 -12.87
N ARG A 9 -1.41 -7.33 -12.59
CA ARG A 9 -0.53 -6.15 -12.65
C ARG A 9 0.06 -5.73 -11.30
N ALA A 10 -0.53 -6.19 -10.20
CA ALA A 10 -0.10 -5.78 -8.88
C ALA A 10 1.28 -6.36 -8.54
N VAL A 11 2.17 -5.49 -8.07
CA VAL A 11 3.45 -5.90 -7.50
C VAL A 11 3.23 -6.18 -6.02
N THR A 12 3.49 -7.42 -5.62
CA THR A 12 3.29 -7.87 -4.24
C THR A 12 4.62 -8.12 -3.55
N THR A 13 4.75 -7.64 -2.31
CA THR A 13 5.94 -7.82 -1.48
C THR A 13 5.56 -8.32 -0.10
N HIS A 14 6.26 -9.35 0.35
CA HIS A 14 6.24 -9.82 1.74
C HIS A 14 7.42 -9.22 2.49
N TRP A 15 7.14 -8.63 3.65
CA TRP A 15 8.12 -7.97 4.49
C TRP A 15 8.23 -8.74 5.80
N GLU A 16 9.42 -9.24 6.12
CA GLU A 16 9.69 -10.01 7.34
C GLU A 16 10.46 -9.16 8.36
N PRO A 17 10.19 -9.27 9.68
CA PRO A 17 11.01 -8.64 10.70
C PRO A 17 12.48 -9.11 10.62
N PRO A 18 13.46 -8.28 10.99
CA PRO A 18 13.34 -6.90 11.49
C PRO A 18 13.33 -5.87 10.36
N ALA A 19 12.99 -6.26 9.11
CA ALA A 19 13.08 -5.37 7.96
C ALA A 19 12.38 -4.06 8.27
N HIS A 20 13.18 -3.00 8.28
CA HIS A 20 12.72 -1.64 8.44
C HIS A 20 11.85 -1.34 9.68
N GLY A 21 12.15 -1.99 10.82
CA GLY A 21 11.46 -1.70 12.08
C GLY A 21 10.05 -2.28 12.18
N LEU A 22 9.70 -3.22 11.29
CA LEU A 22 8.49 -4.02 11.43
C LEU A 22 8.62 -4.96 12.64
N GLU A 23 7.63 -4.92 13.52
CA GLU A 23 7.49 -5.85 14.65
C GLU A 23 6.85 -7.18 14.21
N GLU A 24 6.06 -7.15 13.14
CA GLU A 24 5.36 -8.30 12.58
C GLU A 24 5.49 -8.34 11.05
N ALA A 25 5.39 -9.54 10.47
CA ALA A 25 5.44 -9.70 9.02
C ALA A 25 4.21 -9.09 8.34
N MET A 26 4.42 -8.46 7.18
CA MET A 26 3.38 -7.73 6.46
C MET A 26 3.45 -7.96 4.96
N TRP A 27 2.31 -7.78 4.31
CA TRP A 27 2.14 -7.85 2.86
C TRP A 27 1.75 -6.48 2.29
N THR A 28 2.34 -6.12 1.17
CA THR A 28 1.96 -4.95 0.38
C THR A 28 1.63 -5.38 -1.04
N ALA A 29 0.52 -4.92 -1.60
CA ALA A 29 0.16 -5.06 -3.01
C ALA A 29 0.06 -3.66 -3.63
N ARG A 30 0.83 -3.38 -4.67
CA ARG A 30 0.90 -2.06 -5.32
C ARG A 30 0.50 -2.16 -6.78
N ASP A 31 -0.38 -1.26 -7.21
CA ASP A 31 -0.72 -1.08 -8.62
C ASP A 31 0.17 0.00 -9.24
N PRO A 32 1.12 -0.35 -10.15
CA PRO A 32 2.01 0.63 -10.75
C PRO A 32 1.30 1.61 -11.68
N GLU A 33 0.12 1.25 -12.21
CA GLU A 33 -0.64 2.11 -13.13
C GLU A 33 -1.30 3.28 -12.41
N THR A 34 -1.81 3.05 -11.19
CA THR A 34 -2.54 4.05 -10.41
C THR A 34 -1.74 4.61 -9.24
N GLY A 35 -0.62 3.98 -8.88
CA GLY A 35 0.13 4.28 -7.67
C GLY A 35 -0.59 3.88 -6.38
N CYS A 36 -1.73 3.19 -6.45
CA CYS A 36 -2.44 2.71 -5.28
C CYS A 36 -1.71 1.56 -4.60
N THR A 37 -1.82 1.49 -3.27
CA THR A 37 -1.17 0.47 -2.44
C THR A 37 -2.16 -0.08 -1.41
N GLY A 38 -2.25 -1.40 -1.30
CA GLY A 38 -2.96 -2.10 -0.24
C GLY A 38 -1.99 -2.81 0.68
N ILE A 39 -2.24 -2.73 1.99
CA ILE A 39 -1.35 -3.28 3.01
C ILE A 39 -2.15 -4.18 3.93
N GLY A 40 -1.60 -5.33 4.31
CA GLY A 40 -2.28 -6.31 5.16
C GLY A 40 -1.31 -7.24 5.88
N ARG A 41 -1.82 -7.98 6.87
CA ARG A 41 -1.07 -9.03 7.57
C ARG A 41 -0.94 -10.31 6.74
N VAL A 42 -1.85 -10.50 5.80
CA VAL A 42 -1.83 -11.60 4.83
C VAL A 42 -1.97 -11.06 3.42
N GLU A 43 -1.46 -11.78 2.43
CA GLU A 43 -1.49 -11.37 1.02
C GLU A 43 -2.91 -11.02 0.54
N ALA A 44 -3.90 -11.86 0.87
CA ALA A 44 -5.30 -11.64 0.48
C ALA A 44 -5.87 -10.31 1.02
N GLU A 45 -5.47 -9.90 2.23
CA GLU A 45 -5.87 -8.64 2.83
C GLU A 45 -5.24 -7.45 2.09
N ALA A 46 -3.94 -7.56 1.76
CA ALA A 46 -3.24 -6.54 0.97
C ALA A 46 -3.94 -6.30 -0.38
N TYR A 47 -4.36 -7.37 -1.07
CA TYR A 47 -5.14 -7.26 -2.30
C TYR A 47 -6.53 -6.65 -2.12
N GLY A 48 -7.27 -7.06 -1.09
CA GLY A 48 -8.58 -6.46 -0.79
C GLY A 48 -8.46 -4.96 -0.48
N ASN A 49 -7.38 -4.58 0.18
CA ASN A 49 -7.07 -3.18 0.46
C ASN A 49 -6.66 -2.41 -0.80
N LEU A 50 -5.88 -3.02 -1.70
CA LEU A 50 -5.51 -2.43 -2.99
C LEU A 50 -6.75 -2.20 -3.86
N ALA A 51 -7.65 -3.18 -3.96
CA ALA A 51 -8.87 -3.08 -4.75
C ALA A 51 -9.74 -1.90 -4.29
N ALA A 52 -9.90 -1.73 -2.98
CA ALA A 52 -10.62 -0.60 -2.42
C ALA A 52 -9.92 0.75 -2.66
N ALA A 53 -8.59 0.80 -2.61
CA ALA A 53 -7.81 2.00 -2.91
C ALA A 53 -7.96 2.43 -4.38
N VAL A 54 -7.89 1.48 -5.32
CA VAL A 54 -8.10 1.75 -6.74
C VAL A 54 -9.55 2.14 -7.03
N HIS A 55 -10.53 1.48 -6.40
CA HIS A 55 -11.92 1.87 -6.55
C HIS A 55 -12.15 3.34 -6.14
N GLN A 56 -11.54 3.76 -5.02
CA GLN A 56 -11.58 5.15 -4.59
C GLN A 56 -10.89 6.09 -5.60
N HIS A 57 -9.71 5.72 -6.08
CA HIS A 57 -8.97 6.48 -7.08
C HIS A 57 -9.80 6.73 -8.35
N GLU A 58 -10.43 5.67 -8.88
CA GLU A 58 -11.29 5.74 -10.06
C GLU A 58 -12.54 6.59 -9.79
N ALA A 59 -13.18 6.41 -8.64
CA ALA A 59 -14.38 7.17 -8.27
C ALA A 59 -14.12 8.68 -8.15
N GLU A 60 -12.94 9.06 -7.64
CA GLU A 60 -12.54 10.47 -7.51
C GLU A 60 -11.87 11.05 -8.76
N GLY A 61 -11.57 10.21 -9.77
CA GLY A 61 -10.78 10.63 -10.93
C GLY A 61 -9.42 11.23 -10.54
N SER A 62 -8.84 10.71 -9.46
CA SER A 62 -7.63 11.25 -8.85
C SER A 62 -6.44 11.09 -9.80
N SER A 63 -5.51 12.06 -9.77
CA SER A 63 -4.20 11.93 -10.41
C SER A 63 -3.13 11.32 -9.49
N VAL A 64 -3.50 11.03 -8.24
CA VAL A 64 -2.64 10.45 -7.21
C VAL A 64 -3.25 9.18 -6.62
N GLY A 65 -2.37 8.23 -6.30
CA GLY A 65 -2.72 6.96 -5.66
C GLY A 65 -3.23 7.08 -4.22
N TYR A 66 -3.82 6.00 -3.73
CA TYR A 66 -4.32 5.86 -2.37
C TYR A 66 -3.62 4.69 -1.69
N THR A 67 -3.34 4.82 -0.39
CA THR A 67 -2.86 3.70 0.41
C THR A 67 -3.93 3.29 1.41
N LYS A 68 -4.29 2.00 1.38
CA LYS A 68 -5.24 1.41 2.34
C LYS A 68 -4.53 0.43 3.27
N TYR A 69 -4.76 0.66 4.55
CA TYR A 69 -4.29 -0.12 5.68
C TYR A 69 -5.43 -0.97 6.24
N PRO A 70 -5.12 -1.98 7.07
CA PRO A 70 -6.12 -2.61 7.92
C PRO A 70 -6.90 -1.54 8.70
N GLY A 71 -8.17 -1.36 8.34
CA GLY A 71 -9.08 -0.40 9.00
C GLY A 71 -8.91 1.09 8.68
N THR A 72 -7.98 1.54 7.83
CA THR A 72 -7.82 2.97 7.50
C THR A 72 -7.43 3.20 6.04
N LEU A 73 -8.06 4.18 5.37
CA LEU A 73 -7.72 4.61 4.01
C LEU A 73 -7.09 6.01 4.06
N ARG A 74 -5.96 6.21 3.37
CA ARG A 74 -5.30 7.53 3.25
C ARG A 74 -4.96 7.84 1.79
N ARG A 75 -5.14 9.11 1.42
CA ARG A 75 -4.55 9.66 0.18
C ARG A 75 -3.04 9.73 0.35
N THR A 76 -2.30 9.18 -0.61
CA THR A 76 -0.84 9.27 -0.62
C THR A 76 -0.45 10.02 -1.88
N PRO A 77 -0.06 11.31 -1.81
CA PRO A 77 0.53 11.96 -2.97
C PRO A 77 1.77 11.15 -3.36
N MET A 78 1.90 10.88 -4.65
CA MET A 78 2.98 10.05 -5.21
C MET A 78 4.32 10.69 -4.87
N GLY A 79 4.93 10.30 -3.75
CA GLY A 79 6.33 10.55 -3.49
C GLY A 79 7.07 9.83 -4.60
N LYS A 80 7.78 10.58 -5.44
CA LYS A 80 8.66 10.00 -6.45
C LYS A 80 9.55 8.96 -5.74
N PRO A 81 9.48 7.68 -6.12
CA PRO A 81 10.39 6.70 -5.52
C PRO A 81 11.82 7.12 -5.89
N GLY A 82 12.61 7.50 -4.88
CA GLY A 82 14.04 7.81 -5.02
C GLY A 82 14.46 9.29 -4.98
N GLU A 83 13.57 10.27 -4.77
CA GLU A 83 13.98 11.69 -4.70
C GLU A 83 14.03 12.28 -3.28
N ASP A 84 13.72 11.50 -2.24
CA ASP A 84 13.97 11.85 -0.82
C ASP A 84 14.07 10.54 0.01
N GLU A 85 15.26 9.93 0.02
CA GLU A 85 15.55 8.57 0.51
C GLU A 85 15.65 8.44 2.05
N SER A 86 14.72 9.00 2.83
CA SER A 86 14.74 8.72 4.29
C SER A 86 13.39 8.62 5.00
N THR A 87 12.23 8.77 4.32
CA THR A 87 10.94 8.75 5.04
C THR A 87 9.70 8.32 4.20
N GLY A 88 9.87 7.50 3.15
CA GLY A 88 8.89 7.47 2.04
C GLY A 88 7.61 6.61 2.18
N LEU A 89 7.64 5.51 2.91
CA LEU A 89 6.49 4.59 3.06
C LEU A 89 6.69 3.70 4.28
N ILE A 90 7.94 3.34 4.50
CA ILE A 90 8.38 2.35 5.46
C ILE A 90 8.58 2.95 6.87
N ASP A 91 9.21 4.13 7.01
CA ASP A 91 9.21 4.88 8.28
C ASP A 91 7.79 5.21 8.75
N TRP A 92 6.88 5.39 7.80
CA TRP A 92 5.46 5.58 8.08
C TRP A 92 4.79 4.27 8.54
N LEU A 93 5.11 3.11 7.94
CA LEU A 93 4.64 1.80 8.41
C LEU A 93 5.12 1.52 9.84
N ALA A 94 6.40 1.77 10.13
CA ALA A 94 6.95 1.66 11.47
C ALA A 94 6.30 2.64 12.47
N GLY A 95 5.78 3.78 12.00
CA GLY A 95 5.04 4.76 12.81
C GLY A 95 3.55 4.45 13.01
N ALA A 96 2.88 3.84 12.02
CA ALA A 96 1.46 3.51 12.08
C ALA A 96 1.16 2.25 12.91
N PHE A 97 2.15 1.36 13.06
CA PHE A 97 2.04 0.13 13.84
C PHE A 97 2.75 0.18 15.20
N ARG A 98 3.53 1.24 15.49
CA ARG A 98 3.99 1.55 16.86
C ARG A 98 2.76 1.94 17.71
N ARG A 99 2.24 1.01 18.51
CA ARG A 99 1.28 1.34 19.59
C ARG A 99 2.05 1.70 20.86
N ASP A 100 1.67 2.83 21.48
CA ASP A 100 1.71 3.01 22.94
C ASP A 100 0.77 2.00 23.64
#